data_AF-T1K763-F1
#
_entry.id   AF-T1K763-F1
#
_cell.length_a   1.000
_cell.length_b   1.000
_cell.length_c   1.000
_cell.angle_alpha   90.00
_cell.angle_beta   90.00
_cell.angle_gamma   90.00
#
_symmetry.space_group_name_H-M   'P 1'
#
loop_
_entity.id
_entity.type
_entity.pdbx_description
1 polymer ?
#
loop_
_entity_poly.entity_id
_entity_poly.type
_entity_poly.pdbx_seq_one_letter_code
_entity_poly.pdbx_strand_id
1 'polypeptide(L)'
;MKMFATLFVVFAIASSALGECPVPPTVPGADIGKIAGRWYEIAGPTRNFTCMTWDYTPREDGNFNSTTLSTLPDGSKDAEYMLAERADDQNLLNLYAMSHRTPYPITFYIADTDYDNYLAAYTCVVVPWRSDILSGLILSRTNTMDAEKYAELTDLLVNKIGVSSDVVGPITQKDCKYWPVPQ
;
A
#
# COMPACT_ATOMS: atom_id res chain seq x y z
N MET A 1 21.71 -27.92 -34.02
CA MET A 1 20.78 -27.59 -32.92
C MET A 1 21.44 -26.55 -32.02
N LYS A 2 20.97 -25.29 -32.04
CA LYS A 2 21.43 -24.24 -31.12
C LYS A 2 20.55 -24.32 -29.86
N MET A 3 21.13 -24.75 -28.74
CA MET A 3 20.46 -24.69 -27.44
C MET A 3 20.50 -23.23 -26.97
N PHE A 4 19.35 -22.57 -26.90
CA PHE A 4 19.21 -21.31 -26.19
C PHE A 4 19.08 -21.65 -24.70
N ALA A 5 20.13 -21.37 -23.93
CA ALA A 5 20.08 -21.44 -22.48
C ALA A 5 19.30 -20.22 -21.97
N THR A 6 18.05 -20.44 -21.57
CA THR A 6 17.22 -19.42 -20.92
C THR A 6 17.78 -19.17 -19.53
N LEU A 7 18.43 -18.02 -19.34
CA LEU A 7 18.95 -17.59 -18.05
C LEU A 7 17.78 -17.12 -17.18
N PHE A 8 17.34 -17.96 -16.24
CA PHE A 8 16.43 -17.53 -15.18
C PHE A 8 17.22 -16.64 -14.21
N VAL A 9 17.04 -15.33 -14.31
CA VAL A 9 17.53 -14.38 -13.31
C VAL A 9 16.62 -14.52 -12.09
N VAL A 10 17.10 -15.27 -11.09
CA VAL A 10 16.47 -15.32 -9.77
C VAL A 10 16.80 -14.00 -9.08
N PHE A 11 15.82 -13.09 -8.99
CA PHE A 11 15.93 -11.94 -8.10
C PHE A 11 15.87 -12.45 -6.66
N ALA A 12 17.03 -12.67 -6.05
CA ALA A 12 17.12 -12.85 -4.62
C ALA A 12 16.71 -11.53 -3.96
N ILE A 13 15.69 -11.56 -3.11
CA ILE A 13 15.33 -10.43 -2.25
C ILE A 13 16.46 -10.33 -1.23
N ALA A 14 17.38 -9.39 -1.43
CA ALA A 14 18.42 -9.12 -0.47
C ALA A 14 17.77 -8.51 0.76
N SER A 15 17.58 -9.31 1.81
CA SER A 15 17.25 -8.79 3.13
C SER A 15 18.52 -8.11 3.66
N SER A 16 18.61 -6.80 3.47
CA SER A 16 19.75 -6.02 3.90
C SER A 16 19.84 -6.06 5.42
N ALA A 17 20.87 -6.73 5.94
CA ALA A 17 21.26 -6.73 7.36
C ALA A 17 21.66 -5.34 7.91
N LEU A 18 21.42 -4.27 7.14
CA LEU A 18 21.73 -2.87 7.45
C LEU A 18 20.49 -2.00 7.75
N GLY A 19 19.29 -2.60 7.87
CA GLY A 19 18.11 -1.89 8.39
C GLY A 19 17.35 -1.06 7.35
N GLU A 20 17.38 -1.45 6.08
CA GLU A 20 16.49 -0.93 5.04
C GLU A 20 15.26 -1.83 4.91
N CYS A 21 14.11 -1.22 4.58
CA CYS A 21 12.90 -1.96 4.23
C CYS A 21 13.17 -2.90 3.06
N PRO A 22 12.62 -4.13 3.05
CA PRO A 22 12.76 -4.98 1.88
C PRO A 22 12.21 -4.23 0.68
N VAL A 23 12.96 -4.20 -0.42
CA VAL A 23 12.51 -3.60 -1.68
C VAL A 23 11.69 -4.68 -2.41
N PRO A 24 10.47 -4.38 -2.88
CA PRO A 24 9.70 -5.37 -3.60
C PRO A 24 10.38 -5.63 -4.95
N PRO A 25 10.10 -6.76 -5.62
CA PRO A 25 10.47 -6.90 -7.02
C PRO A 25 9.98 -5.67 -7.79
N THR A 26 10.88 -4.96 -8.49
CA THR A 26 10.55 -3.72 -9.21
C THR A 26 9.32 -3.96 -10.08
N VAL A 27 8.26 -3.18 -9.87
CA VAL A 27 7.09 -3.15 -10.76
C VAL A 27 7.56 -2.46 -12.05
N PRO A 28 7.71 -3.18 -13.17
CA PRO A 28 8.25 -2.58 -14.38
C PRO A 28 7.29 -1.51 -14.91
N GLY A 29 7.80 -0.30 -15.17
CA GLY A 29 7.01 0.78 -15.77
C GLY A 29 6.01 1.43 -14.82
N ALA A 30 6.32 1.44 -13.51
CA ALA A 30 5.45 2.07 -12.54
C ALA A 30 5.21 3.55 -12.86
N ASP A 31 3.96 3.95 -13.04
CA ASP A 31 3.53 5.33 -13.12
C ASP A 31 2.72 5.63 -11.86
N ILE A 32 3.41 6.08 -10.82
CA ILE A 32 2.80 6.44 -9.53
C ILE A 32 1.72 7.53 -9.70
N GLY A 33 1.68 8.24 -10.83
CA GLY A 33 0.59 9.16 -11.17
C GLY A 33 -0.76 8.50 -11.30
N LYS A 34 -0.80 7.26 -11.79
CA LYS A 34 -2.05 6.54 -12.08
C LYS A 34 -2.78 6.02 -10.84
N ILE A 35 -2.17 6.09 -9.66
CA ILE A 35 -2.85 5.71 -8.42
C ILE A 35 -3.90 6.73 -7.97
N ALA A 36 -3.93 7.92 -8.61
CA ALA A 36 -4.84 9.00 -8.26
C ALA A 36 -6.29 8.52 -8.12
N GLY A 37 -7.03 9.17 -7.22
CA GLY A 37 -8.42 8.87 -6.93
C GLY A 37 -8.61 7.84 -5.81
N ARG A 38 -9.84 7.32 -5.73
CA ARG A 38 -10.29 6.46 -4.64
C ARG A 38 -9.85 5.00 -4.82
N TRP A 39 -9.54 4.39 -3.69
CA TRP A 39 -9.32 2.98 -3.48
C TRP A 39 -10.08 2.50 -2.24
N TYR A 40 -10.58 1.27 -2.27
CA TYR A 40 -11.22 0.60 -1.15
C TYR A 40 -10.22 -0.38 -0.55
N GLU A 41 -10.01 -0.33 0.76
CA GLU A 41 -9.13 -1.27 1.45
C GLU A 41 -9.85 -2.60 1.62
N ILE A 42 -9.37 -3.63 0.92
CA ILE A 42 -9.89 -4.99 0.99
C ILE A 42 -9.17 -5.79 2.08
N ALA A 43 -7.87 -5.55 2.26
CA ALA A 43 -7.12 -6.04 3.40
C ALA A 43 -6.12 -5.02 3.92
N GLY A 44 -5.87 -5.08 5.22
CA GLY A 44 -4.85 -4.31 5.92
C GLY A 44 -4.79 -4.64 7.41
N PRO A 45 -4.28 -3.73 8.26
CA PRO A 45 -4.23 -3.96 9.70
C PRO A 45 -5.62 -4.19 10.27
N THR A 46 -5.85 -5.37 10.84
CA THR A 46 -7.13 -5.70 11.47
C THR A 46 -7.37 -4.76 12.65
N ARG A 47 -8.29 -3.83 12.48
CA ARG A 47 -8.73 -2.87 13.50
C ARG A 47 -10.26 -2.85 13.53
N ASN A 48 -10.82 -2.25 14.57
CA ASN A 48 -12.27 -2.20 14.76
C ASN A 48 -12.89 -1.07 13.94
N PHE A 49 -12.77 -1.14 12.61
CA PHE A 49 -13.39 -0.22 11.65
C PHE A 49 -13.86 -0.98 10.40
N THR A 50 -14.71 -0.33 9.62
CA THR A 50 -15.21 -0.84 8.34
C THR A 50 -15.19 0.25 7.28
N CYS A 51 -15.47 -0.11 6.03
CA CYS A 51 -15.68 0.83 4.93
C CYS A 51 -14.48 1.73 4.64
N MET A 52 -13.27 1.23 4.89
CA MET A 52 -12.05 2.03 4.79
C MET A 52 -11.73 2.32 3.32
N THR A 53 -11.42 3.58 3.04
CA THR A 53 -11.04 4.08 1.71
C THR A 53 -9.76 4.88 1.80
N TRP A 54 -8.94 4.79 0.76
CA TRP A 54 -7.74 5.58 0.54
C TRP A 54 -7.97 6.45 -0.70
N ASP A 55 -7.80 7.75 -0.55
CA ASP A 55 -8.01 8.73 -1.62
C ASP A 55 -6.71 9.49 -1.87
N TYR A 56 -6.15 9.33 -3.07
CA TYR A 56 -4.95 10.05 -3.51
C TYR A 56 -5.34 11.22 -4.40
N THR A 57 -5.41 12.42 -3.82
CA THR A 57 -5.77 13.66 -4.54
C THR A 57 -4.51 14.32 -5.08
N PRO A 58 -4.36 14.49 -6.42
CA PRO A 58 -3.19 15.13 -7.01
C PRO A 58 -3.04 16.59 -6.54
N ARG A 59 -1.79 17.02 -6.37
CA ARG A 59 -1.41 18.40 -6.07
C ARG A 59 -0.68 19.04 -7.25
N GLU A 60 -0.62 20.38 -7.26
CA GLU A 60 0.08 21.14 -8.31
C GLU A 60 1.59 20.85 -8.38
N ASP A 61 2.20 20.45 -7.26
CA ASP A 61 3.62 20.10 -7.20
C ASP A 61 3.93 18.67 -7.66
N GLY A 62 2.92 17.95 -8.19
CA GLY A 62 3.05 16.59 -8.69
C GLY A 62 2.90 15.50 -7.63
N ASN A 63 2.82 15.86 -6.35
CA ASN A 63 2.58 14.94 -5.23
C ASN A 63 1.08 14.73 -4.96
N PHE A 64 0.73 14.08 -3.85
CA PHE A 64 -0.65 13.83 -3.46
C PHE A 64 -0.95 14.30 -2.03
N ASN A 65 -2.22 14.64 -1.79
CA ASN A 65 -2.82 14.50 -0.47
C ASN A 65 -3.39 13.08 -0.38
N SER A 66 -2.98 12.33 0.65
CA SER A 66 -3.55 11.01 0.96
C SER A 66 -4.57 11.17 2.08
N THR A 67 -5.81 10.80 1.81
CA THR A 67 -6.90 10.83 2.80
C THR A 67 -7.41 9.43 3.02
N THR A 68 -7.43 9.00 4.28
CA THR A 68 -7.99 7.73 4.69
C THR A 68 -9.26 7.98 5.47
N LEU A 69 -10.36 7.35 5.07
CA LEU A 69 -11.66 7.48 5.74
C LEU A 69 -12.19 6.11 6.10
N SER A 70 -12.70 5.93 7.31
CA SER A 70 -13.34 4.69 7.74
C SER A 70 -14.55 4.95 8.64
N THR A 71 -15.27 3.89 8.98
CA THR A 71 -16.42 3.90 9.88
C THR A 71 -16.08 3.15 11.16
N LEU A 72 -16.20 3.83 12.31
CA LEU A 72 -16.02 3.26 13.63
C LEU A 72 -17.25 2.40 14.04
N PRO A 73 -17.14 1.57 15.10
CA PRO A 73 -18.22 0.67 15.50
C PRO A 73 -19.50 1.37 15.94
N ASP A 74 -19.40 2.63 16.38
CA ASP A 74 -20.54 3.49 16.73
C ASP A 74 -21.17 4.18 15.51
N GLY A 75 -20.66 3.90 14.30
CA GLY A 75 -21.10 4.49 13.04
C GLY A 75 -20.52 5.87 12.73
N SER A 76 -19.66 6.40 13.61
CA SER A 76 -19.00 7.69 13.37
C SER A 76 -17.85 7.56 12.36
N LYS A 77 -17.47 8.71 11.79
CA LYS A 77 -16.37 8.81 10.83
C LYS A 77 -15.03 8.85 11.55
N ASP A 78 -14.09 8.02 11.12
CA ASP A 78 -12.67 8.19 11.39
C ASP A 78 -11.94 8.68 10.14
N ALA A 79 -10.95 9.55 10.31
CA ALA A 79 -10.26 10.21 9.21
C ALA A 79 -8.80 10.49 9.53
N GLU A 80 -7.92 10.08 8.63
CA GLU A 80 -6.51 10.41 8.62
C GLU A 80 -6.15 11.17 7.35
N TYR A 81 -5.26 12.15 7.50
CA TYR A 81 -4.82 13.02 6.41
C TYR A 81 -3.29 13.07 6.42
N MET A 82 -2.70 12.74 5.29
CA MET A 82 -1.27 12.65 5.10
C MET A 82 -0.85 13.38 3.82
N LEU A 83 0.37 13.91 3.81
CA LEU A 83 1.04 14.28 2.57
C LEU A 83 1.70 13.03 2.00
N ALA A 84 1.55 12.79 0.71
CA ALA A 84 2.14 11.66 0.01
C ALA A 84 3.07 12.18 -1.07
N GLU A 85 4.37 12.12 -0.81
CA GLU A 85 5.41 12.65 -1.67
C GLU A 85 6.06 11.52 -2.48
N ARG A 86 6.22 11.72 -3.78
CA ARG A 86 6.93 10.75 -4.63
C ARG A 86 8.39 10.70 -4.23
N ALA A 87 8.95 9.49 -4.13
CA ALA A 87 10.40 9.35 -4.09
C ALA A 87 10.98 9.29 -5.51
N ASP A 88 12.31 9.28 -5.59
CA ASP A 88 13.04 9.10 -6.84
C ASP A 88 12.74 7.74 -7.50
N ASP A 89 12.36 6.74 -6.70
CA ASP A 89 11.87 5.44 -7.18
C ASP A 89 10.37 5.51 -7.51
N GLN A 90 10.00 5.02 -8.70
CA GLN A 90 8.66 5.17 -9.29
C GLN A 90 7.59 4.29 -8.64
N ASN A 91 7.95 3.39 -7.73
CA ASN A 91 7.00 2.54 -6.99
C ASN A 91 6.82 2.95 -5.52
N LEU A 92 7.29 4.14 -5.13
CA LEU A 92 7.42 4.54 -3.73
C LEU A 92 6.79 5.91 -3.46
N LEU A 93 6.07 6.00 -2.34
CA LEU A 93 5.64 7.26 -1.74
C LEU A 93 6.15 7.39 -0.31
N ASN A 94 6.57 8.58 0.09
CA ASN A 94 6.80 8.92 1.48
C ASN A 94 5.54 9.58 2.04
N LEU A 95 4.93 8.93 3.03
CA LEU A 95 3.76 9.43 3.74
C LEU A 95 4.18 10.20 4.98
N TYR A 96 3.70 11.43 5.08
CA TYR A 96 3.92 12.31 6.22
C TYR A 96 2.59 12.62 6.90
N ALA A 97 2.46 12.24 8.17
CA ALA A 97 1.34 12.68 8.98
C ALA A 97 1.32 14.21 9.04
N MET A 98 0.20 14.84 8.67
CA MET A 98 0.09 16.31 8.75
C MET A 98 0.20 16.85 10.18
N SER A 99 -0.01 15.98 11.17
CA SER A 99 0.22 16.32 12.58
C SER A 99 1.72 16.40 12.96
N HIS A 100 2.63 16.00 12.07
CA HIS A 100 4.09 15.90 12.27
C HIS A 100 4.51 15.17 13.55
N ARG A 101 3.65 14.29 14.08
CA ARG A 101 3.93 13.55 15.33
C ARG A 101 5.02 12.49 15.13
N THR A 102 5.25 12.05 13.91
CA THR A 102 6.31 11.10 13.55
C THR A 102 7.48 11.85 12.91
N PRO A 103 8.69 11.80 13.48
CA PRO A 103 9.86 12.50 12.92
C PRO A 103 10.40 11.83 11.64
N TYR A 104 9.94 10.62 11.32
CA TYR A 104 10.33 9.85 10.14
C TYR A 104 9.10 9.64 9.25
N PRO A 105 9.25 9.73 7.90
CA PRO A 105 8.19 9.34 6.98
C PRO A 105 7.88 7.85 7.10
N ILE A 106 6.64 7.50 6.75
CA ILE A 106 6.25 6.12 6.50
C ILE A 106 6.40 5.89 5.00
N THR A 107 7.30 5.00 4.61
CA THR A 107 7.50 4.61 3.23
C THR A 107 6.37 3.68 2.80
N PHE A 108 5.66 4.02 1.73
CA PHE A 108 4.60 3.23 1.11
C PHE A 108 5.12 2.66 -0.21
N TYR A 109 5.37 1.35 -0.22
CA TYR A 109 5.86 0.62 -1.37
C TYR A 109 4.70 -0.02 -2.12
N ILE A 110 4.62 0.23 -3.42
CA ILE A 110 3.73 -0.51 -4.32
C ILE A 110 4.44 -1.79 -4.74
N ALA A 111 3.89 -2.92 -4.32
CA ALA A 111 4.40 -4.25 -4.61
C ALA A 111 3.88 -4.77 -5.95
N ASP A 112 2.61 -4.51 -6.28
CA ASP A 112 1.99 -4.85 -7.56
C ASP A 112 0.73 -4.01 -7.78
N THR A 113 0.45 -3.61 -9.01
CA THR A 113 -0.78 -2.89 -9.36
C THR A 113 -0.97 -2.87 -10.88
N ASP A 114 -2.23 -2.93 -11.30
CA ASP A 114 -2.64 -2.62 -12.67
C ASP A 114 -3.24 -1.21 -12.80
N TYR A 115 -3.24 -0.42 -11.72
CA TYR A 115 -3.82 0.92 -11.56
C TYR A 115 -5.36 1.03 -11.69
N ASP A 116 -5.94 0.17 -12.51
CA ASP A 116 -7.34 0.23 -12.92
C ASP A 116 -8.25 -0.68 -12.08
N ASN A 117 -7.70 -1.68 -11.38
CA ASN A 117 -8.49 -2.63 -10.60
C ASN A 117 -7.92 -2.86 -9.20
N TYR A 118 -6.62 -3.08 -9.05
CA TYR A 118 -6.03 -3.47 -7.76
C TYR A 118 -4.68 -2.79 -7.49
N LEU A 119 -4.32 -2.69 -6.21
CA LEU A 119 -3.02 -2.23 -5.76
C LEU A 119 -2.66 -2.99 -4.48
N ALA A 120 -1.57 -3.75 -4.52
CA ALA A 120 -0.94 -4.35 -3.35
C ALA A 120 0.25 -3.48 -2.93
N ALA A 121 0.28 -3.11 -1.66
CA ALA A 121 1.32 -2.28 -1.09
C ALA A 121 1.68 -2.74 0.31
N TYR A 122 2.77 -2.21 0.84
CA TYR A 122 3.09 -2.30 2.26
C TYR A 122 3.73 -1.01 2.73
N THR A 123 3.56 -0.76 4.01
CA THR A 123 4.16 0.39 4.67
C THR A 123 5.34 -0.06 5.53
N CYS A 124 6.37 0.77 5.56
CA CYS A 124 7.57 0.51 6.32
C CYS A 124 8.13 1.82 6.89
N VAL A 125 8.74 1.75 8.06
CA VAL A 125 9.46 2.87 8.66
C VAL A 125 10.93 2.51 8.79
N VAL A 126 11.81 3.44 8.43
CA VAL A 126 13.24 3.33 8.63
C VAL A 126 13.64 4.29 9.74
N VAL A 127 14.26 3.76 10.80
CA VAL A 127 14.88 4.54 11.88
C VAL A 127 16.38 4.20 11.95
N PRO A 128 17.24 5.02 12.59
CA PRO A 128 18.69 4.89 12.45
C PRO A 128 19.32 3.54 12.83
N TRP A 129 18.59 2.65 13.51
CA TRP A 129 19.06 1.34 13.97
C TRP A 129 18.23 0.14 13.48
N ARG A 130 17.09 0.36 12.81
CA ARG A 130 16.25 -0.72 12.27
C ARG A 130 15.22 -0.20 11.28
N SER A 131 14.69 -1.09 10.47
CA SER A 131 13.46 -0.89 9.69
C SER A 131 12.39 -1.85 10.15
N ASP A 132 11.13 -1.40 10.16
CA ASP A 132 9.98 -2.26 10.46
C ASP A 132 8.91 -2.10 9.39
N ILE A 133 8.43 -3.22 8.86
CA ILE A 133 7.17 -3.24 8.10
C ILE A 133 6.03 -3.02 9.10
N LEU A 134 5.19 -2.03 8.83
CA LEU A 134 4.06 -1.67 9.69
C LEU A 134 2.78 -2.39 9.26
N SER A 135 2.53 -2.49 7.96
CA SER A 135 1.34 -3.13 7.40
C SER A 135 1.53 -3.59 5.96
N GLY A 136 0.75 -4.58 5.54
CA GLY A 136 0.46 -4.82 4.12
C GLY A 136 -0.95 -4.35 3.81
N LEU A 137 -1.19 -3.94 2.57
CA LEU A 137 -2.45 -3.34 2.12
C LEU A 137 -2.82 -3.97 0.78
N ILE A 138 -4.07 -4.41 0.67
CA ILE A 138 -4.69 -4.81 -0.60
C ILE A 138 -5.82 -3.83 -0.86
N LEU A 139 -5.66 -3.03 -1.91
CA LEU A 139 -6.59 -2.00 -2.32
C LEU A 139 -7.26 -2.40 -3.63
N SER A 140 -8.53 -1.99 -3.81
CA SER A 140 -9.31 -2.21 -5.03
C SER A 140 -9.97 -0.91 -5.51
N ARG A 141 -10.19 -0.77 -6.82
CA ARG A 141 -11.00 0.32 -7.39
C ARG A 141 -12.49 0.14 -7.13
N THR A 142 -12.92 -1.04 -6.71
CA THR A 142 -14.29 -1.33 -6.27
C THR A 142 -14.28 -1.80 -4.81
N ASN A 143 -15.45 -1.85 -4.17
CA ASN A 143 -15.56 -2.28 -2.79
C ASN A 143 -15.52 -3.80 -2.60
N THR A 144 -15.15 -4.55 -3.64
CA THR A 144 -14.99 -6.00 -3.62
C THR A 144 -13.74 -6.39 -4.40
N MET A 145 -13.34 -7.65 -4.27
CA MET A 145 -12.25 -8.23 -5.02
C MET A 145 -12.55 -9.70 -5.30
N ASP A 146 -12.07 -10.20 -6.43
CA ASP A 146 -12.09 -11.62 -6.74
C ASP A 146 -11.25 -12.42 -5.72
N ALA A 147 -11.72 -13.62 -5.37
CA ALA A 147 -11.08 -14.44 -4.33
C ALA A 147 -9.70 -14.97 -4.75
N GLU A 148 -9.50 -15.30 -6.02
CA GLU A 148 -8.20 -15.76 -6.53
C GLU A 148 -7.20 -14.62 -6.53
N LYS A 149 -7.61 -13.43 -7.00
CA LYS A 149 -6.76 -12.23 -6.95
C LYS A 149 -6.43 -11.83 -5.51
N TYR A 150 -7.38 -11.89 -4.58
CA TYR A 150 -7.12 -11.63 -3.17
C TYR A 150 -6.07 -12.59 -2.58
N ALA A 151 -6.19 -13.89 -2.86
CA ALA A 151 -5.24 -14.89 -2.40
C ALA A 151 -3.84 -14.69 -3.01
N GLU A 152 -3.77 -14.36 -4.30
CA GLU A 152 -2.52 -14.05 -5.01
C GLU A 152 -1.79 -12.86 -4.39
N LEU A 153 -2.49 -11.75 -4.14
CA LEU A 153 -1.90 -10.54 -3.53
C LEU A 153 -1.52 -10.78 -2.06
N THR A 154 -2.29 -11.59 -1.34
CA THR A 154 -1.95 -12.00 0.03
C THR A 154 -0.65 -12.83 0.04
N ASP A 155 -0.50 -13.79 -0.88
CA ASP A 155 0.73 -14.59 -1.02
C ASP A 155 1.94 -13.70 -1.36
N LEU A 156 1.77 -12.73 -2.25
CA LEU A 156 2.80 -11.75 -2.58
C LEU A 156 3.28 -10.98 -1.33
N LEU A 157 2.36 -10.42 -0.56
CA LEU A 157 2.70 -9.62 0.62
C LEU A 157 3.30 -10.49 1.73
N VAL A 158 2.67 -11.62 2.06
CA VAL A 158 3.04 -12.41 3.25
C VAL A 158 4.24 -13.32 2.97
N ASN A 159 4.19 -14.11 1.89
CA ASN A 159 5.18 -15.17 1.67
C ASN A 159 6.38 -14.71 0.84
N LYS A 160 6.19 -13.79 -0.11
CA LYS A 160 7.29 -13.31 -0.96
C LYS A 160 8.00 -12.11 -0.35
N ILE A 161 7.26 -11.11 0.13
CA ILE A 161 7.84 -9.90 0.74
C ILE A 161 8.16 -10.09 2.22
N GLY A 162 7.40 -10.92 2.93
CA GLY A 162 7.61 -11.19 4.36
C GLY A 162 6.82 -10.26 5.29
N VAL A 163 5.73 -9.66 4.81
CA VAL A 163 4.80 -8.91 5.68
C VAL A 163 4.13 -9.90 6.65
N SER A 164 4.07 -9.58 7.94
CA SER A 164 3.36 -10.44 8.90
C SER A 164 1.88 -10.59 8.52
N SER A 165 1.36 -11.82 8.55
CA SER A 165 -0.05 -12.10 8.26
C SER A 165 -1.02 -11.38 9.19
N ASP A 166 -0.59 -11.06 10.42
CA ASP A 166 -1.43 -10.37 11.42
C ASP A 166 -1.76 -8.91 11.02
N VAL A 167 -0.97 -8.34 10.10
CA VAL A 167 -1.15 -6.98 9.59
C VAL A 167 -1.63 -6.96 8.12
N VAL A 168 -2.18 -8.08 7.64
CA VAL A 168 -2.82 -8.25 6.32
C VAL A 168 -4.12 -9.04 6.48
N GLY A 169 -5.09 -8.46 7.20
CA GLY A 169 -6.40 -9.06 7.46
C GLY A 169 -7.53 -8.39 6.67
N PRO A 170 -8.66 -9.08 6.44
CA PRO A 170 -9.76 -8.57 5.63
C PRO A 170 -10.45 -7.37 6.30
N ILE A 171 -10.76 -6.34 5.50
CA ILE A 171 -11.53 -5.18 5.93
C ILE A 171 -12.95 -5.27 5.35
N THR A 172 -13.96 -5.07 6.19
CA THR A 172 -15.36 -5.19 5.77
C THR A 172 -15.79 -3.99 4.93
N GLN A 173 -16.23 -4.26 3.70
CA GLN A 173 -16.73 -3.27 2.73
C GLN A 173 -18.24 -3.41 2.43
N LYS A 174 -18.95 -4.23 3.22
CA LYS A 174 -20.36 -4.53 3.04
C LYS A 174 -21.25 -3.48 3.72
N ASP A 175 -22.38 -3.15 3.08
CA ASP A 175 -23.41 -2.23 3.61
C ASP A 175 -22.85 -0.84 4.00
N CYS A 176 -21.82 -0.41 3.26
CA CYS A 176 -21.06 0.80 3.55
C CYS A 176 -21.73 2.08 3.03
N LYS A 177 -21.72 3.12 3.87
CA LYS A 177 -21.93 4.51 3.46
C LYS A 177 -20.59 5.23 3.45
N TYR A 178 -20.01 5.41 2.27
CA TYR A 178 -18.71 6.06 2.13
C TYR A 178 -18.80 7.56 2.35
N TRP A 179 -17.83 8.09 3.08
CA TRP A 179 -17.68 9.52 3.30
C TRP A 179 -17.09 10.20 2.05
N PRO A 180 -17.52 11.42 1.70
CA PRO A 180 -16.90 12.18 0.64
C PRO A 180 -15.49 12.62 1.05
N VAL A 181 -14.57 12.66 0.09
CA VAL A 181 -13.24 13.24 0.28
C VAL A 181 -13.39 14.75 0.47
N PRO A 182 -12.83 15.34 1.53
CA PRO A 182 -12.75 16.79 1.64
C PRO A 182 -12.03 17.36 0.42
N GLN A 183 -12.58 18.45 -0.15
CA GLN A 183 -11.96 19.19 -1.24
C GLN A 183 -10.91 20.15 -0.70
#